data_AF-A0A0P1IB66-F1
#
_entry.id   AF-A0A0P1IB66-F1
#
_cell.length_a   1.000
_cell.length_b   1.000
_cell.length_c   1.000
_cell.angle_alpha   90.00
_cell.angle_beta   90.00
_cell.angle_gamma   90.00
#
_symmetry.space_group_name_H-M   'P 1'
#
loop_
_entity.id
_entity.type
_entity.pdbx_description
1 polymer ?
#
loop_
_entity_poly.entity_id
_entity_poly.type
_entity_poly.pdbx_seq_one_letter_code
_entity_poly.pdbx_strand_id
1 'polypeptide(L)'
;MADMSQDFDDLFLEKFGVSFSDSAGDLSKFKLSPEDRWKLVSEVLSILPQPSAALFIHVPKTGGTTFGESVAERRLRNVVSCDAPPVQFLAMLRDCFAAPNSRGILFRAHHDYGTIFRHNSPSQFDFIFSSFRDPLEVHISNATMIVERLDKFYQGVDQGPAVLGFCEIWDRALNQEGLNFEVSSTFVAAVLSMDYYKKSMSGVYYRFFGKCSDEQLRNVEFFNYKHFDSIMVEKFGFAEPPERKNVVTNKRLKVQNIAEEISTALLENDAQIVARIKSHIPERWR
;
A
#
# COMPACT_ATOMS: atom_id res chain seq x y z
N MET A 1 -13.86 -28.63 -19.31
CA MET A 1 -13.32 -27.25 -19.17
C MET A 1 -11.85 -27.36 -19.45
N ALA A 2 -11.30 -26.55 -20.36
CA ALA A 2 -9.87 -26.55 -20.64
C ALA A 2 -9.11 -26.10 -19.38
N ASP A 3 -7.98 -26.75 -19.10
CA ASP A 3 -7.11 -26.42 -17.98
C ASP A 3 -6.33 -25.14 -18.30
N MET A 4 -6.92 -23.98 -17.97
CA MET A 4 -6.30 -22.68 -18.24
C MET A 4 -5.01 -22.44 -17.44
N SER A 5 -4.62 -23.35 -16.54
CA SER A 5 -3.35 -23.23 -15.81
C SER A 5 -2.15 -23.52 -16.71
N GLN A 6 -2.30 -24.40 -17.71
CA GLN A 6 -1.27 -24.71 -18.70
C GLN A 6 -1.11 -23.55 -19.69
N ASP A 7 -2.21 -22.96 -20.17
CA ASP A 7 -2.20 -21.80 -21.06
C ASP A 7 -1.55 -20.56 -20.40
N PHE A 8 -1.69 -20.41 -19.07
CA PHE A 8 -1.01 -19.36 -18.31
C PHE A 8 0.49 -19.63 -18.21
N ASP A 9 0.90 -20.86 -17.84
CA ASP A 9 2.31 -21.22 -17.72
C ASP A 9 3.03 -21.11 -19.08
N ASP A 10 2.37 -21.48 -20.19
CA ASP A 10 2.89 -21.35 -21.56
C ASP A 10 2.99 -19.88 -22.02
N LEU A 11 1.98 -19.05 -21.73
CA LEU A 11 2.04 -17.61 -22.00
C LEU A 11 3.15 -16.93 -21.18
N PHE A 12 3.31 -17.33 -19.91
CA PHE A 12 4.33 -16.80 -19.02
C PHE A 12 5.74 -17.19 -19.49
N LEU A 13 5.89 -18.42 -19.96
CA LEU A 13 7.12 -18.93 -20.56
C LEU A 13 7.44 -18.26 -21.91
N GLU A 14 6.46 -18.12 -22.80
CA GLU A 14 6.63 -17.51 -24.12
C GLU A 14 7.03 -16.03 -24.02
N LYS A 15 6.34 -15.27 -23.16
CA LYS A 15 6.52 -13.82 -23.08
C LYS A 15 7.65 -13.39 -22.16
N PHE A 16 7.95 -14.17 -21.12
CA PHE A 16 8.89 -13.77 -20.08
C PHE A 16 10.03 -14.77 -19.85
N GLY A 17 10.03 -15.92 -20.53
CA GLY A 17 11.07 -16.93 -20.39
C GLY A 17 11.06 -17.63 -19.02
N VAL A 18 9.95 -17.59 -18.29
CA VAL A 18 9.82 -18.17 -16.93
C VAL A 18 8.79 -19.29 -16.94
N SER A 19 9.26 -20.51 -16.70
CA SER A 19 8.42 -21.71 -16.49
C SER A 19 8.12 -21.86 -14.99
N PHE A 20 6.84 -21.94 -14.62
CA PHE A 20 6.45 -22.28 -13.24
C PHE A 20 6.70 -23.75 -12.91
N SER A 21 6.60 -24.64 -13.90
CA SER A 21 6.76 -26.10 -13.75
C SER A 21 8.22 -26.54 -13.57
N ASP A 22 9.20 -25.69 -13.93
CA ASP A 22 10.64 -25.95 -13.76
C ASP A 22 11.27 -25.32 -12.50
N SER A 23 10.48 -24.70 -11.62
CA SER A 23 10.99 -23.95 -10.48
C SER A 23 11.30 -24.81 -9.23
N ALA A 24 12.14 -25.83 -9.42
CA ALA A 24 13.21 -26.10 -8.45
C ALA A 24 14.37 -25.09 -8.61
N GLY A 25 14.33 -24.26 -9.66
CA GLY A 25 15.18 -23.09 -9.84
C GLY A 25 14.80 -21.97 -8.87
N ASP A 26 15.79 -21.52 -8.10
CA ASP A 26 15.71 -20.50 -7.05
C ASP A 26 15.13 -19.15 -7.53
N LEU A 27 13.79 -19.03 -7.50
CA LEU A 27 13.06 -17.80 -7.83
C LEU A 27 13.41 -16.62 -6.90
N SER A 28 14.20 -16.82 -5.83
CA SER A 28 14.67 -15.74 -4.95
C SER A 28 15.60 -14.74 -5.67
N LYS A 29 16.17 -15.12 -6.83
CA LYS A 29 17.03 -14.25 -7.66
C LYS A 29 16.24 -13.38 -8.64
N PHE A 30 14.95 -13.65 -8.84
CA PHE A 30 14.14 -12.95 -9.81
C PHE A 30 13.71 -11.58 -9.24
N LYS A 31 14.38 -10.50 -9.68
CA LYS A 31 14.03 -9.13 -9.28
C LYS A 31 13.03 -8.55 -10.28
N LEU A 32 11.80 -8.29 -9.82
CA LEU A 32 10.79 -7.57 -10.60
C LEU A 32 10.70 -6.12 -10.12
N SER A 33 11.01 -5.18 -11.02
CA SER A 33 10.82 -3.76 -10.76
C SER A 33 9.32 -3.41 -10.66
N PRO A 34 8.94 -2.27 -10.04
CA PRO A 34 7.56 -1.78 -10.09
C PRO A 34 7.00 -1.67 -11.51
N GLU A 35 7.83 -1.26 -12.49
CA GLU A 35 7.43 -1.13 -13.89
C GLU A 35 7.10 -2.50 -14.51
N ASP A 36 7.95 -3.50 -14.29
CA ASP A 36 7.73 -4.85 -14.84
C ASP A 36 6.48 -5.51 -14.24
N ARG A 37 6.24 -5.28 -12.94
CA ARG A 37 5.01 -5.76 -12.26
C ARG A 37 3.76 -5.18 -12.91
N TRP A 38 3.77 -3.89 -13.24
CA TRP A 38 2.62 -3.25 -13.84
C TRP A 38 2.42 -3.61 -15.31
N LYS A 39 3.49 -3.84 -16.07
CA LYS A 39 3.38 -4.44 -17.41
C LYS A 39 2.73 -5.83 -17.32
N LEU A 40 3.17 -6.67 -16.38
CA LEU A 40 2.58 -7.99 -16.15
C LEU A 40 1.08 -7.90 -15.81
N VAL A 41 0.70 -6.97 -14.91
CA VAL A 41 -0.72 -6.75 -14.60
C VAL A 41 -1.52 -6.38 -15.86
N SER A 42 -1.01 -5.49 -16.70
CA SER A 42 -1.70 -5.05 -17.92
C SER A 42 -1.91 -6.19 -18.91
N GLU A 43 -0.87 -7.01 -19.11
CA GLU A 43 -0.92 -8.20 -19.96
C GLU A 43 -1.96 -9.20 -19.44
N VAL A 44 -1.93 -9.51 -18.13
CA VAL A 44 -2.89 -10.40 -17.49
C VAL A 44 -4.32 -9.91 -17.68
N LEU A 45 -4.59 -8.63 -17.43
CA LEU A 45 -5.92 -8.04 -17.59
C LEU A 45 -6.41 -8.05 -19.04
N SER A 46 -5.50 -8.03 -20.03
CA SER A 46 -5.87 -8.07 -21.46
C SER A 46 -6.32 -9.45 -21.93
N ILE A 47 -5.87 -10.51 -21.25
CA ILE A 47 -6.14 -11.91 -21.63
C ILE A 47 -7.39 -12.43 -20.94
N LEU A 48 -7.65 -11.97 -19.71
CA LEU A 48 -8.83 -12.38 -18.97
C LEU A 48 -10.11 -11.91 -19.69
N PRO A 49 -11.12 -12.78 -19.87
CA PRO A 49 -12.39 -12.38 -20.46
C PRO A 49 -13.16 -11.51 -19.46
N GLN A 50 -13.26 -10.21 -19.73
CA GLN A 50 -14.03 -9.22 -18.95
C GLN A 50 -13.75 -9.25 -17.43
N PRO A 51 -12.48 -9.06 -16.98
CA PRO A 51 -12.19 -9.05 -15.56
C PRO A 51 -12.81 -7.81 -14.91
N SER A 52 -13.68 -7.99 -13.92
CA SER A 52 -14.00 -6.85 -13.05
C SER A 52 -12.80 -6.55 -12.16
N ALA A 53 -12.02 -5.53 -12.50
CA ALA A 53 -10.78 -5.20 -11.81
C ALA A 53 -10.90 -3.85 -11.09
N ALA A 54 -10.52 -3.83 -9.82
CA ALA A 54 -10.38 -2.61 -9.03
C ALA A 54 -8.91 -2.39 -8.67
N LEU A 55 -8.50 -1.13 -8.62
CA LEU A 55 -7.18 -0.71 -8.18
C LEU A 55 -7.27 0.14 -6.92
N PHE A 56 -6.62 -0.31 -5.86
CA PHE A 56 -6.44 0.44 -4.63
C PHE A 56 -5.00 0.98 -4.54
N ILE A 57 -4.86 2.30 -4.70
CA ILE A 57 -3.61 3.01 -4.47
C ILE A 57 -3.47 3.20 -2.96
N HIS A 58 -2.62 2.38 -2.35
CA HIS A 58 -2.55 2.25 -0.91
C HIS A 58 -1.51 3.21 -0.33
N VAL A 59 -1.98 4.37 0.12
CA VAL A 59 -1.17 5.28 0.94
C VAL A 59 -1.02 4.69 2.36
N PRO A 60 0.21 4.56 2.92
CA PRO A 60 0.41 4.01 4.25
C PRO A 60 -0.40 4.71 5.35
N LYS A 61 -0.79 3.96 6.38
CA LYS A 61 -1.49 4.46 7.59
C LYS A 61 -2.87 5.08 7.35
N THR A 62 -3.48 4.74 6.23
CA THR A 62 -4.85 5.16 5.89
C THR A 62 -5.89 4.04 6.08
N GLY A 63 -5.52 2.92 6.73
CA GLY A 63 -6.41 1.77 6.97
C GLY A 63 -6.38 0.69 5.88
N GLY A 64 -5.58 0.85 4.83
CA GLY A 64 -5.62 -0.05 3.68
C GLY A 64 -5.05 -1.46 3.87
N THR A 65 -4.34 -1.74 4.98
CA THR A 65 -3.95 -3.12 5.31
C THR A 65 -5.16 -3.93 5.77
N THR A 66 -5.91 -3.41 6.75
CA THR A 66 -7.19 -3.97 7.19
C THR A 66 -8.13 -4.19 6.01
N PHE A 67 -8.21 -3.22 5.11
CA PHE A 67 -8.98 -3.34 3.87
C PHE A 67 -8.62 -4.58 3.06
N GLY A 68 -7.36 -4.65 2.60
CA GLY A 68 -6.92 -5.67 1.67
C GLY A 68 -7.04 -7.06 2.27
N GLU A 69 -6.70 -7.20 3.57
CA GLU A 69 -6.85 -8.46 4.29
C GLU A 69 -8.32 -8.86 4.43
N SER A 70 -9.21 -7.93 4.79
CA SER A 70 -10.63 -8.24 4.97
C SER A 70 -11.30 -8.65 3.66
N VAL A 71 -10.93 -8.01 2.55
CA VAL A 71 -11.40 -8.40 1.21
C VAL A 71 -10.90 -9.80 0.84
N ALA A 72 -9.64 -10.11 1.15
CA ALA A 72 -9.03 -11.41 0.88
C ALA A 72 -9.61 -12.54 1.76
N GLU A 73 -9.71 -12.33 3.08
CA GLU A 73 -10.19 -13.32 4.06
C GLU A 73 -11.64 -13.73 3.79
N ARG A 74 -12.50 -12.75 3.50
CA ARG A 74 -13.90 -13.02 3.13
C ARG A 74 -14.04 -13.52 1.70
N ARG A 75 -12.91 -13.66 0.99
CA ARG A 75 -12.80 -14.10 -0.40
C ARG A 75 -13.74 -13.32 -1.30
N LEU A 76 -13.97 -12.02 -1.08
CA LEU A 76 -14.93 -11.25 -1.89
C LEU A 76 -14.38 -10.90 -3.26
N ARG A 77 -13.05 -10.79 -3.35
CA ARG A 77 -12.27 -10.56 -4.56
C ARG A 77 -10.95 -11.31 -4.45
N ASN A 78 -10.35 -11.62 -5.59
CA ASN A 78 -8.95 -12.05 -5.63
C ASN A 78 -8.07 -10.82 -5.37
N VAL A 79 -7.30 -10.83 -4.28
CA VAL A 79 -6.47 -9.69 -3.89
C VAL A 79 -5.04 -9.92 -4.35
N VAL A 80 -4.54 -9.04 -5.22
CA VAL A 80 -3.16 -9.05 -5.70
C VAL A 80 -2.41 -7.89 -5.06
N SER A 81 -1.40 -8.18 -4.24
CA SER A 81 -0.49 -7.15 -3.72
C SER A 81 0.70 -6.98 -4.65
N CYS A 82 0.73 -5.84 -5.34
CA CYS A 82 1.85 -5.50 -6.23
C CYS A 82 3.15 -5.20 -5.48
N ASP A 83 3.09 -5.05 -4.15
CA ASP A 83 4.26 -4.89 -3.27
C ASP A 83 4.83 -6.22 -2.77
N ALA A 84 4.13 -7.34 -3.00
CA ALA A 84 4.56 -8.64 -2.49
C ALA A 84 5.93 -9.06 -3.06
N PRO A 85 6.72 -9.91 -2.37
CA PRO A 85 7.91 -10.52 -2.95
C PRO A 85 7.61 -11.12 -4.34
N PRO A 86 8.53 -11.04 -5.31
CA PRO A 86 8.28 -11.43 -6.71
C PRO A 86 7.55 -12.76 -6.87
N VAL A 87 8.00 -13.81 -6.17
CA VAL A 87 7.37 -15.15 -6.20
C VAL A 87 5.92 -15.12 -5.74
N GLN A 88 5.65 -14.44 -4.63
CA GLN A 88 4.30 -14.33 -4.07
C GLN A 88 3.39 -13.50 -4.98
N PHE A 89 3.90 -12.42 -5.55
CA PHE A 89 3.17 -11.61 -6.53
C PHE A 89 2.78 -12.43 -7.77
N LEU A 90 3.73 -13.20 -8.31
CA LEU A 90 3.50 -14.07 -9.46
C LEU A 90 2.49 -15.18 -9.16
N ALA A 91 2.56 -15.80 -7.97
CA ALA A 91 1.56 -16.78 -7.53
C ALA A 91 0.16 -16.15 -7.43
N MET A 92 0.03 -14.96 -6.86
CA MET A 92 -1.24 -14.23 -6.78
C MET A 92 -1.82 -13.92 -8.16
N LEU A 93 -0.99 -13.57 -9.14
CA LEU A 93 -1.43 -13.36 -10.53
C LEU A 93 -1.92 -14.66 -11.17
N ARG A 94 -1.18 -15.76 -10.97
CA ARG A 94 -1.58 -17.09 -11.47
C ARG A 94 -2.95 -17.51 -10.93
N ASP A 95 -3.20 -17.28 -9.64
CA ASP A 95 -4.48 -17.62 -9.02
C ASP A 95 -5.67 -16.86 -9.67
N CYS A 96 -5.44 -15.68 -10.24
CA CYS A 96 -6.48 -14.97 -11.01
C CYS A 96 -6.92 -15.74 -12.27
N PHE A 97 -6.02 -16.51 -12.92
CA PHE A 97 -6.36 -17.35 -14.08
C PHE A 97 -7.09 -18.63 -13.69
N ALA A 98 -6.88 -19.15 -12.48
CA ALA A 98 -7.58 -20.36 -12.03
C ALA A 98 -9.07 -20.10 -11.70
N ALA A 99 -9.46 -18.84 -11.47
CA ALA A 99 -10.82 -18.48 -11.06
C ALA A 99 -11.35 -17.17 -11.69
N PRO A 100 -11.29 -17.00 -13.03
CA PRO A 100 -11.50 -15.73 -13.73
C PRO A 100 -12.90 -15.13 -13.55
N ASN A 101 -13.91 -15.99 -13.33
CA ASN A 101 -15.33 -15.62 -13.38
C ASN A 101 -16.04 -15.61 -12.02
N SER A 102 -15.35 -15.93 -10.92
CA SER A 102 -16.06 -16.15 -9.66
C SER A 102 -16.26 -14.86 -8.86
N ARG A 103 -15.23 -13.99 -8.81
CA ARG A 103 -15.14 -12.84 -7.90
C ARG A 103 -14.13 -11.86 -8.52
N GLY A 104 -14.50 -10.59 -8.70
CA GLY A 104 -13.61 -9.59 -9.34
C GLY A 104 -12.22 -9.51 -8.69
N ILE A 105 -11.28 -8.84 -9.33
CA ILE A 105 -9.90 -8.71 -8.85
C ILE A 105 -9.73 -7.36 -8.15
N LEU A 106 -8.95 -7.33 -7.07
CA LEU A 106 -8.50 -6.12 -6.40
C LEU A 106 -6.97 -6.09 -6.42
N PHE A 107 -6.39 -5.19 -7.20
CA PHE A 107 -4.98 -4.87 -7.14
C PHE A 107 -4.74 -3.82 -6.07
N ARG A 108 -3.71 -4.00 -5.25
CA ARG A 108 -3.26 -2.99 -4.28
C ARG A 108 -1.77 -2.75 -4.38
N ALA A 109 -1.35 -1.49 -4.26
CA ALA A 109 0.05 -1.13 -4.35
C ALA A 109 0.40 0.10 -3.52
N HIS A 110 1.62 0.16 -3.01
CA HIS A 110 2.27 1.38 -2.51
C HIS A 110 3.19 1.98 -3.59
N HIS A 111 2.85 1.82 -4.86
CA HIS A 111 3.60 2.39 -5.99
C HIS A 111 3.03 3.76 -6.37
N ASP A 112 3.84 4.60 -7.02
CA ASP A 112 3.36 5.90 -7.49
C ASP A 112 2.39 5.74 -8.66
N TYR A 113 1.26 6.45 -8.62
CA TYR A 113 0.19 6.33 -9.60
C TYR A 113 0.63 6.74 -11.00
N GLY A 114 1.60 7.65 -11.12
CA GLY A 114 2.21 7.99 -12.41
C GLY A 114 2.86 6.78 -13.09
N THR A 115 3.56 5.93 -12.34
CA THR A 115 4.10 4.66 -12.83
C THR A 115 3.00 3.67 -13.18
N ILE A 116 1.95 3.55 -12.36
CA ILE A 116 0.82 2.67 -12.67
C ILE A 116 0.17 3.07 -14.00
N PHE A 117 -0.12 4.36 -14.16
CA PHE A 117 -0.78 4.93 -15.34
C PHE A 117 0.04 4.79 -16.62
N ARG A 118 1.38 4.87 -16.54
CA ARG A 118 2.25 4.72 -17.73
C ARG A 118 2.31 3.28 -18.26
N HIS A 119 2.06 2.30 -17.41
CA HIS A 119 2.24 0.88 -17.72
C HIS A 119 0.95 0.06 -17.68
N ASN A 120 -0.17 0.68 -17.32
CA ASN A 120 -1.52 0.13 -17.46
C ASN A 120 -2.40 1.18 -18.12
N SER A 121 -3.32 0.76 -18.98
CA SER A 121 -4.41 1.66 -19.33
C SER A 121 -5.37 1.73 -18.13
N PRO A 122 -5.60 2.89 -17.49
CA PRO A 122 -6.58 3.01 -16.40
C PRO A 122 -7.96 2.49 -16.79
N SER A 123 -8.26 2.49 -18.10
CA SER A 123 -9.47 1.90 -18.67
C SER A 123 -9.63 0.39 -18.44
N GLN A 124 -8.57 -0.31 -18.01
CA GLN A 124 -8.63 -1.73 -17.64
C GLN A 124 -9.18 -1.95 -16.23
N PHE A 125 -9.34 -0.89 -15.43
CA PHE A 125 -9.94 -0.96 -14.11
C PHE A 125 -11.33 -0.31 -14.12
N ASP A 126 -12.32 -1.01 -13.59
CA ASP A 126 -13.67 -0.48 -13.40
C ASP A 126 -13.69 0.64 -12.33
N PHE A 127 -12.74 0.57 -11.40
CA PHE A 127 -12.73 1.39 -10.22
C PHE A 127 -11.31 1.56 -9.68
N ILE A 128 -10.83 2.81 -9.66
CA ILE A 128 -9.53 3.18 -9.09
C ILE A 128 -9.80 4.09 -7.89
N PHE A 129 -9.18 3.78 -6.75
CA PHE A 129 -9.41 4.57 -5.54
C PHE A 129 -8.22 4.63 -4.60
N SER A 130 -8.27 5.61 -3.72
CA SER A 130 -7.30 5.80 -2.62
C SER A 130 -8.00 6.32 -1.38
N SER A 131 -7.48 5.95 -0.21
CA SER A 131 -7.88 6.56 1.05
C SER A 131 -7.08 7.83 1.32
N PHE A 132 -7.77 8.82 1.86
CA PHE A 132 -7.26 10.09 2.33
C PHE A 132 -7.36 10.17 3.85
N ARG A 133 -6.23 10.43 4.48
CA ARG A 133 -6.06 10.82 5.87
C ARG A 133 -5.20 12.07 5.91
N ASP A 134 -5.43 12.92 6.90
CA ASP A 134 -4.61 14.11 7.06
C ASP A 134 -3.10 13.73 7.11
N PRO A 135 -2.24 14.34 6.29
CA PRO A 135 -0.82 14.00 6.22
C PRO A 135 -0.11 14.00 7.58
N LEU A 136 -0.47 14.94 8.46
CA LEU A 136 0.14 15.03 9.78
C LEU A 136 -0.23 13.81 10.63
N GLU A 137 -1.50 13.39 10.59
CA GLU A 137 -1.93 12.16 11.26
C GLU A 137 -1.20 10.92 10.72
N VAL A 138 -0.92 10.87 9.42
CA VAL A 138 -0.15 9.78 8.81
C VAL A 138 1.28 9.76 9.34
N HIS A 139 1.95 10.91 9.40
CA HIS A 139 3.31 11.01 9.95
C HIS A 139 3.36 10.60 11.42
N ILE A 140 2.46 11.11 12.25
CA ILE A 140 2.38 10.71 13.67
C ILE A 140 2.16 9.20 13.76
N SER A 141 1.25 8.64 12.96
CA SER A 141 0.98 7.19 12.94
C SER A 141 2.18 6.36 12.48
N ASN A 142 3.03 6.88 11.59
CA ASN A 142 4.26 6.24 11.15
C ASN A 142 5.34 6.28 12.23
N ALA A 143 5.59 7.44 12.83
CA ALA A 143 6.57 7.59 13.91
C ALA A 143 6.18 6.75 15.13
N THR A 144 4.90 6.74 15.51
CA THR A 144 4.39 5.84 16.56
C THR A 144 4.65 4.37 16.24
N MET A 145 4.41 3.93 15.00
CA MET A 145 4.69 2.54 14.60
C MET A 145 6.19 2.21 14.70
N ILE A 146 7.07 3.14 14.33
CA ILE A 146 8.52 2.96 14.46
C ILE A 146 8.88 2.71 15.93
N VAL A 147 8.41 3.57 16.84
CA VAL A 147 8.65 3.43 18.28
C VAL A 147 8.10 2.12 18.83
N GLU A 148 6.86 1.74 18.49
CA GLU A 148 6.25 0.50 18.96
C GLU A 148 6.97 -0.77 18.48
N ARG A 149 7.47 -0.77 17.24
CA ARG A 149 8.23 -1.91 16.70
C ARG A 149 9.61 -2.02 17.32
N LEU A 150 10.27 -0.88 17.55
CA LEU A 150 11.55 -0.81 18.24
C LEU A 150 11.43 -1.24 19.70
N ASP A 151 10.37 -0.83 20.41
CA ASP A 151 10.12 -1.26 21.79
C ASP A 151 10.09 -2.79 21.89
N LYS A 152 9.30 -3.43 21.01
CA LYS A 152 9.24 -4.89 20.91
C LYS A 152 10.58 -5.53 20.52
N PHE A 153 11.33 -4.89 19.63
CA PHE A 153 12.66 -5.35 19.22
C PHE A 153 13.64 -5.33 20.40
N TYR A 154 13.68 -4.25 21.18
CA TYR A 154 14.55 -4.16 22.37
C TYR A 154 14.11 -5.10 23.51
N GLN A 155 12.83 -5.46 23.58
CA GLN A 155 12.31 -6.47 24.49
C GLN A 155 12.61 -7.91 24.02
N GLY A 156 13.22 -8.10 22.84
CA GLY A 156 13.53 -9.42 22.29
C GLY A 156 12.30 -10.20 21.79
N VAL A 157 11.19 -9.51 21.50
CA VAL A 157 9.98 -10.14 20.96
C VAL A 157 10.22 -10.51 19.50
N ASP A 158 9.98 -11.77 19.14
CA ASP A 158 10.04 -12.21 17.75
C ASP A 158 8.92 -11.56 16.92
N GLN A 159 9.30 -10.79 15.91
CA GLN A 159 8.40 -10.11 14.97
C GLN A 159 8.61 -10.58 13.53
N GLY A 160 9.44 -11.61 13.32
CA GLY A 160 9.81 -12.14 12.02
C GLY A 160 10.84 -11.29 11.24
N PRO A 161 11.40 -11.85 10.15
CA PRO A 161 12.58 -11.28 9.48
C PRO A 161 12.36 -9.89 8.86
N ALA A 162 11.17 -9.63 8.30
CA ALA A 162 10.87 -8.35 7.67
C ALA A 162 10.77 -7.19 8.69
N VAL A 163 10.23 -7.46 9.87
CA VAL A 163 10.16 -6.47 10.96
C VAL A 163 11.52 -6.30 11.62
N LEU A 164 12.32 -7.37 11.72
CA LEU A 164 13.69 -7.31 12.22
C LEU A 164 14.55 -6.36 11.37
N GLY A 165 14.62 -6.58 10.05
CA GLY A 165 15.38 -5.71 9.16
C GLY A 165 14.89 -4.25 9.18
N PHE A 166 13.59 -4.03 9.34
CA PHE A 166 13.04 -2.70 9.57
C PHE A 166 13.57 -2.07 10.87
N CYS A 167 13.58 -2.81 11.98
CA CYS A 167 14.04 -2.31 13.27
C CYS A 167 15.54 -2.00 13.25
N GLU A 168 16.37 -2.86 12.65
CA GLU A 168 17.82 -2.65 12.52
C GLU A 168 18.17 -1.37 11.73
N ILE A 169 17.41 -1.07 10.67
CA ILE A 169 17.58 0.16 9.89
C ILE A 169 17.27 1.39 10.75
N TRP A 170 16.17 1.35 11.51
CA TRP A 170 15.76 2.48 12.35
C TRP A 170 16.65 2.66 13.57
N ASP A 171 17.06 1.58 14.23
CA ASP A 171 18.02 1.61 15.33
C ASP A 171 19.34 2.26 14.88
N ARG A 172 19.87 1.86 13.72
CA ARG A 172 21.05 2.49 13.14
C ARG A 172 20.86 3.99 12.90
N ALA A 173 19.72 4.38 12.33
CA ALA A 173 19.42 5.78 12.06
C ALA A 173 19.32 6.61 13.36
N LEU A 174 18.68 6.06 14.40
CA LEU A 174 18.60 6.69 15.73
C LEU A 174 19.98 6.90 16.34
N ASN A 175 20.82 5.87 16.30
CA ASN A 175 22.19 5.93 16.82
C ASN A 175 23.07 6.94 16.05
N GLN A 176 22.89 7.04 14.73
CA GLN A 176 23.59 8.04 13.90
C GLN A 176 23.20 9.49 14.26
N GLU A 177 21.97 9.71 14.69
CA GLU A 177 21.47 11.02 15.13
C GLU A 177 21.63 11.25 16.65
N GLY A 178 22.29 10.32 17.37
CA GLY A 178 22.56 10.43 18.81
C GLY A 178 21.31 10.34 19.69
N LEU A 179 20.24 9.73 19.20
CA LEU A 179 18.97 9.59 19.91
C LEU A 179 18.93 8.29 20.72
N ASN A 180 18.83 8.42 22.04
CA ASN A 180 18.62 7.27 22.93
C ASN A 180 17.15 6.85 22.91
N PHE A 181 16.90 5.57 22.63
CA PHE A 181 15.54 5.04 22.53
C PHE A 181 14.75 5.16 23.83
N GLU A 182 13.53 5.68 23.74
CA GLU A 182 12.53 5.65 24.81
C GLU A 182 11.09 5.56 24.25
N VAL A 183 10.17 4.99 25.02
CA VAL A 183 8.75 4.96 24.67
C VAL A 183 8.05 6.20 25.25
N SER A 184 8.11 7.31 24.52
CA SER A 184 7.50 8.58 24.93
C SER A 184 6.96 9.38 23.74
N SER A 185 6.04 10.32 23.98
CA SER A 185 5.59 11.28 22.96
C SER A 185 6.71 12.21 22.50
N THR A 186 7.64 12.54 23.40
CA THR A 186 8.82 13.36 23.10
C THR A 186 9.74 12.65 22.12
N PHE A 187 9.93 11.35 22.28
CA PHE A 187 10.75 10.55 21.38
C PHE A 187 10.07 10.35 20.02
N VAL A 188 8.75 10.19 19.97
CA VAL A 188 8.02 10.20 18.69
C VAL A 188 8.24 11.53 17.94
N ALA A 189 8.23 12.65 18.65
CA ALA A 189 8.57 13.94 18.06
C ALA A 189 10.04 14.04 17.62
N ALA A 190 10.98 13.52 18.41
CA ALA A 190 12.38 13.43 18.01
C ALA A 190 12.53 12.65 16.70
N VAL A 191 11.85 11.49 16.57
CA VAL A 191 11.81 10.69 15.34
C VAL A 191 11.26 11.50 14.16
N LEU A 192 10.20 12.28 14.34
CA LEU A 192 9.65 13.12 13.27
C LEU A 192 10.61 14.23 12.83
N SER A 193 11.43 14.74 13.75
CA SER A 193 12.44 15.75 13.49
C SER A 193 13.70 15.22 12.81
N MET A 194 13.94 13.92 12.84
CA MET A 194 15.13 13.30 12.25
C MET A 194 15.25 13.61 10.77
N ASP A 195 16.47 13.91 10.31
CA ASP A 195 16.75 14.10 8.89
C ASP A 195 16.55 12.80 8.13
N TYR A 196 16.91 11.66 8.75
CA TYR A 196 16.63 10.35 8.16
C TYR A 196 15.14 10.12 7.97
N TYR A 197 14.30 10.50 8.94
CA TYR A 197 12.84 10.38 8.81
C TYR A 197 12.31 11.30 7.72
N LYS A 198 12.68 12.58 7.72
CA LYS A 198 12.26 13.54 6.69
C LYS A 198 12.64 13.04 5.29
N LYS A 199 13.88 12.58 5.08
CA LYS A 199 14.32 12.03 3.80
C LYS A 199 13.56 10.76 3.41
N SER A 200 13.35 9.85 4.37
CA SER A 200 12.78 8.53 4.09
C SER A 200 11.25 8.53 4.03
N MET A 201 10.57 9.48 4.68
CA MET A 201 9.11 9.46 4.91
C MET A 201 8.34 10.75 4.51
N SER A 202 8.99 11.90 4.22
CA SER A 202 8.28 13.14 3.77
C SER A 202 7.50 13.00 2.46
N GLY A 203 6.39 13.71 2.31
CA GLY A 203 5.57 13.67 1.09
C GLY A 203 4.65 12.45 1.04
N VAL A 204 3.71 12.36 1.97
CA VAL A 204 2.71 11.30 2.11
C VAL A 204 1.93 11.06 0.83
N TYR A 205 1.42 12.11 0.18
CA TYR A 205 0.66 12.02 -1.06
C TYR A 205 1.51 12.40 -2.27
N TYR A 206 2.49 13.29 -2.09
CA TYR A 206 3.38 13.69 -3.17
C TYR A 206 4.11 12.50 -3.80
N ARG A 207 4.54 11.52 -3.00
CA ARG A 207 5.16 10.29 -3.50
C ARG A 207 4.28 9.50 -4.46
N PHE A 208 2.97 9.48 -4.21
CA PHE A 208 2.04 8.63 -4.94
C PHE A 208 1.39 9.39 -6.09
N PHE A 209 1.19 10.69 -5.94
CA PHE A 209 0.35 11.50 -6.81
C PHE A 209 1.03 12.80 -7.31
N GLY A 210 2.21 13.14 -6.81
CA GLY A 210 2.90 14.41 -7.11
C GLY A 210 3.29 14.57 -8.58
N LYS A 211 3.44 13.46 -9.31
CA LYS A 211 3.73 13.45 -10.75
C LYS A 211 2.47 13.34 -11.62
N CYS A 212 1.28 13.29 -11.03
CA CYS A 212 0.04 13.10 -11.76
C CYS A 212 -0.53 14.42 -12.28
N SER A 213 -1.05 14.41 -13.51
CA SER A 213 -1.90 15.49 -14.03
C SER A 213 -3.26 15.51 -13.31
N ASP A 214 -3.99 16.63 -13.42
CA ASP A 214 -5.34 16.70 -12.84
C ASP A 214 -6.31 15.70 -13.48
N GLU A 215 -6.16 15.45 -14.78
CA GLU A 215 -6.93 14.42 -15.49
C GLU A 215 -6.69 13.03 -14.88
N GLN A 216 -5.42 12.70 -14.60
CA GLN A 216 -5.09 11.44 -13.94
C GLN A 216 -5.71 11.34 -12.55
N LEU A 217 -5.65 12.42 -11.76
CA LEU A 217 -6.25 12.45 -10.43
C LEU A 217 -7.77 12.29 -10.45
N ARG A 218 -8.46 12.81 -11.47
CA ARG A 218 -9.92 12.64 -11.63
C ARG A 218 -10.36 11.19 -11.80
N ASN A 219 -9.47 10.33 -12.30
CA ASN A 219 -9.75 8.91 -12.45
C ASN A 219 -9.65 8.15 -11.12
N VAL A 220 -9.20 8.79 -10.03
CA VAL A 220 -9.08 8.19 -8.71
C VAL A 220 -10.21 8.70 -7.81
N GLU A 221 -11.07 7.80 -7.34
CA GLU A 221 -12.00 8.13 -6.26
C GLU A 221 -11.25 8.22 -4.94
N PHE A 222 -11.22 9.42 -4.34
CA PHE A 222 -10.62 9.63 -3.02
C PHE A 222 -11.68 9.58 -1.93
N PHE A 223 -11.32 8.91 -0.82
CA PHE A 223 -12.22 8.73 0.31
C PHE A 223 -11.55 9.12 1.62
N ASN A 224 -12.24 9.87 2.47
CA ASN A 224 -11.74 10.06 3.83
C ASN A 224 -11.68 8.71 4.56
N TYR A 225 -10.55 8.39 5.21
CA TYR A 225 -10.31 7.13 5.91
C TYR A 225 -11.34 6.85 7.03
N LYS A 226 -12.06 7.88 7.49
CA LYS A 226 -13.17 7.72 8.43
C LYS A 226 -14.37 6.99 7.80
N HIS A 227 -14.59 7.17 6.50
CA HIS A 227 -15.69 6.54 5.74
C HIS A 227 -15.32 5.18 5.12
N PHE A 228 -14.15 4.66 5.48
CA PHE A 228 -13.63 3.42 4.92
C PHE A 228 -14.56 2.22 5.16
N ASP A 229 -15.25 2.22 6.30
CA ASP A 229 -16.27 1.23 6.66
C ASP A 229 -17.51 1.31 5.74
N SER A 230 -17.96 2.52 5.40
CA SER A 230 -19.08 2.73 4.46
C SER A 230 -18.74 2.25 3.06
N ILE A 231 -17.49 2.41 2.61
CA ILE A 231 -17.04 1.93 1.28
C ILE A 231 -16.99 0.41 1.25
N MET A 232 -16.52 -0.22 2.32
CA MET A 232 -16.53 -1.68 2.44
C MET A 232 -17.94 -2.23 2.26
N VAL A 233 -18.94 -1.59 2.89
CA VAL A 233 -20.34 -1.98 2.75
C VAL A 233 -20.87 -1.66 1.34
N GLU A 234 -20.78 -0.41 0.91
CA GLU A 234 -21.46 0.09 -0.31
C GLU A 234 -20.82 -0.38 -1.62
N LYS A 235 -19.48 -0.41 -1.70
CA LYS A 235 -18.75 -0.72 -2.93
C LYS A 235 -18.28 -2.17 -3.00
N PHE A 236 -18.02 -2.77 -1.84
CA PHE A 236 -17.50 -4.14 -1.75
C PHE A 236 -18.50 -5.15 -1.16
N GLY A 237 -19.72 -4.70 -0.83
CA GLY A 237 -20.82 -5.59 -0.47
C GLY A 237 -20.67 -6.27 0.89
N PHE A 238 -19.90 -5.68 1.81
CA PHE A 238 -19.81 -6.20 3.17
C PHE A 238 -21.13 -6.01 3.90
N ALA A 239 -21.62 -7.04 4.60
CA ALA A 239 -22.80 -6.92 5.46
C ALA A 239 -22.57 -5.93 6.62
N GLU A 240 -21.36 -5.93 7.15
CA GLU A 240 -20.87 -5.02 8.20
C GLU A 240 -19.37 -4.76 7.99
N PRO A 241 -18.86 -3.59 8.39
CA PRO A 241 -17.45 -3.27 8.26
C PRO A 241 -16.57 -4.24 9.07
N PRO A 242 -15.41 -4.64 8.54
CA PRO A 242 -14.52 -5.55 9.26
C PRO A 242 -13.90 -4.87 10.49
N GLU A 243 -13.52 -5.67 11.48
CA GLU A 243 -12.80 -5.17 12.63
C GLU A 243 -11.48 -4.51 12.19
N ARG A 244 -11.26 -3.27 12.64
CA ARG A 244 -10.06 -2.53 12.26
C ARG A 244 -8.83 -3.12 12.95
N LYS A 245 -8.00 -3.82 12.20
CA LYS A 245 -6.65 -4.22 12.65
C LYS A 245 -5.76 -2.97 12.77
N ASN A 246 -4.94 -2.90 13.82
CA ASN A 246 -3.97 -1.82 14.06
C ASN A 246 -4.55 -0.41 14.30
N VAL A 247 -5.74 -0.29 14.90
CA VAL A 247 -6.12 0.99 15.51
C VAL A 247 -5.11 1.25 16.63
N VAL A 248 -4.38 2.38 16.56
CA VAL A 248 -3.41 2.76 17.60
C VAL A 248 -4.17 2.83 18.94
N THR A 249 -4.03 1.79 19.75
CA THR A 249 -4.65 1.67 21.08
C THR A 249 -3.76 2.29 22.16
N ASN A 250 -2.52 2.65 21.82
CA ASN A 250 -1.57 3.16 22.78
C ASN A 250 -1.83 4.64 23.12
N LYS A 251 -2.73 4.87 24.07
CA LYS A 251 -3.09 6.20 24.61
C LYS A 251 -1.87 7.01 25.11
N ARG A 252 -0.72 6.36 25.35
CA ARG A 252 0.53 6.97 25.85
C ARG A 252 1.27 7.83 24.83
N LEU A 253 1.00 7.67 23.53
CA LEU A 253 1.76 8.32 22.45
C LEU A 253 0.93 9.39 21.71
N LYS A 254 0.06 10.12 22.41
CA LYS A 254 -0.71 11.24 21.80
C LYS A 254 0.18 12.46 21.61
N VAL A 255 0.60 12.73 20.37
CA VAL A 255 1.56 13.79 19.99
C VAL A 255 0.84 15.04 19.46
N GLN A 256 -0.24 15.49 20.10
CA GLN A 256 -1.05 16.60 19.56
C GLN A 256 -0.31 17.95 19.57
N ASN A 257 0.62 18.18 20.50
CA ASN A 257 1.21 19.49 20.71
C ASN A 257 2.61 19.70 20.10
N ILE A 258 3.30 18.64 19.68
CA ILE A 258 4.67 18.74 19.12
C ILE A 258 4.65 18.78 17.57
N ALA A 259 3.49 18.50 17.00
CA ALA A 259 3.30 18.33 15.57
C ALA A 259 3.40 19.64 14.78
N GLU A 260 2.91 20.76 15.28
CA GLU A 260 2.74 21.98 14.45
C GLU A 260 4.07 22.55 13.92
N GLU A 261 5.13 22.61 14.74
CA GLU A 261 6.45 23.15 14.31
C GLU A 261 7.24 22.17 13.41
N ILE A 262 7.17 20.86 13.70
CA ILE A 262 7.87 19.82 12.91
C ILE A 262 7.11 19.53 11.60
N SER A 263 5.79 19.75 11.58
CA SER A 263 4.92 19.44 10.44
C SER A 263 5.21 20.28 9.22
N THR A 264 5.51 21.57 9.34
CA THR A 264 5.61 22.45 8.16
C THR A 264 6.68 21.95 7.18
N ALA A 265 7.85 21.52 7.68
CA ALA A 265 8.92 20.95 6.84
C ALA A 265 8.59 19.56 6.27
N LEU A 266 7.80 18.75 6.98
CA LEU A 266 7.36 17.43 6.51
C LEU A 266 6.29 17.53 5.41
N LEU A 267 5.47 18.59 5.48
CA LEU A 267 4.26 18.77 4.70
C LEU A 267 4.44 19.70 3.49
N GLU A 268 5.58 20.38 3.36
CA GLU A 268 5.82 21.35 2.29
C GLU A 268 5.56 20.76 0.89
N ASN A 269 6.06 19.54 0.64
CA ASN A 269 5.82 18.84 -0.62
C ASN A 269 4.37 18.34 -0.79
N ASP A 270 3.65 18.11 0.32
CA ASP A 270 2.27 17.60 0.29
C ASP A 270 1.22 18.69 0.11
N ALA A 271 1.49 19.94 0.52
CA ALA A 271 0.48 20.99 0.58
C ALA A 271 -0.27 21.18 -0.75
N GLN A 272 0.46 21.24 -1.87
CA GLN A 272 -0.12 21.41 -3.20
C GLN A 272 -0.95 20.21 -3.66
N ILE A 273 -0.42 19.00 -3.49
CA ILE A 273 -1.12 17.78 -3.92
C ILE A 273 -2.31 17.45 -3.02
N VAL A 274 -2.24 17.75 -1.73
CA VAL A 274 -3.36 17.59 -0.79
C VAL A 274 -4.50 18.54 -1.14
N ALA A 275 -4.21 19.79 -1.50
CA ALA A 275 -5.24 20.72 -1.97
C ALA A 275 -5.94 20.18 -3.23
N ARG A 276 -5.16 19.64 -4.18
CA ARG A 276 -5.69 18.98 -5.39
C ARG A 276 -6.52 17.74 -5.05
N ILE A 277 -6.06 16.86 -4.15
CA ILE A 277 -6.83 15.68 -3.74
C ILE A 277 -8.14 16.09 -3.06
N LYS A 278 -8.10 17.04 -2.12
CA LYS A 278 -9.29 17.49 -1.38
C LYS A 278 -10.37 18.07 -2.30
N SER A 279 -10.00 18.73 -3.40
CA SER A 279 -11.00 19.22 -4.38
C SER A 279 -11.70 18.09 -5.15
N HIS A 280 -11.09 16.91 -5.21
CA HIS A 280 -11.62 15.71 -5.88
C HIS A 280 -12.31 14.73 -4.92
N ILE A 281 -12.24 14.93 -3.59
CA ILE A 281 -13.03 14.15 -2.64
C ILE A 281 -14.52 14.52 -2.82
N PRO A 282 -15.39 13.57 -3.23
CA PRO A 282 -16.82 13.83 -3.36
C PRO A 282 -17.42 14.33 -2.05
N GLU A 283 -18.39 15.24 -2.11
CA GLU A 283 -18.96 15.90 -0.92
C GLU A 283 -19.46 14.90 0.15
N ARG A 284 -20.07 13.80 -0.28
CA ARG A 284 -20.53 12.71 0.60
C ARG A 284 -19.41 12.00 1.39
N TRP A 285 -18.15 12.19 1.01
CA TRP A 285 -16.97 11.55 1.59
C TRP A 285 -16.00 12.53 2.24
N ARG A 286 -16.34 13.81 2.35
CA ARG A 286 -15.50 14.85 2.97
C ARG A 286 -15.49 14.73 4.50
#